data_AF-A0A954MPK4-F1
#
_entry.id   AF-A0A954MPK4-F1
#
_cell.length_a   1.000
_cell.length_b   1.000
_cell.length_c   1.000
_cell.angle_alpha   90.00
_cell.angle_beta   90.00
_cell.angle_gamma   90.00
#
_symmetry.space_group_name_H-M   'P 1'
#
loop_
_entity.id
_entity.type
_entity.pdbx_description
1 polymer ?
#
loop_
_entity_poly.entity_id
_entity_poly.type
_entity_poly.pdbx_seq_one_letter_code
_entity_poly.pdbx_strand_id
1 'polypeptide(L)'
;MFADSHDHLDNLRRIVDLFNEARCDVVLFAGDLVSTFAVPPLRKLNCPILGCFGDNEGNKPGLLAGFKIIGQLREAPAAYTLDDGTRVVIVHMQRQLRGYADPFDAAIMGHTHKPSVHRDDEGRLWINPGETSGWTYGKPSVALWNTESGHVEHRRIPTEIPISTWDAERRGASASD
;
A
#
# COMPACT_ATOMS: atom_id res chain seq x y z
N MET A 1 2.91 1.13 4.39
CA MET A 1 1.83 1.80 3.63
C MET A 1 2.33 2.13 2.23
N PHE A 2 1.52 1.92 1.19
CA PHE A 2 1.89 2.20 -0.20
C PHE A 2 0.68 2.62 -1.06
N ALA A 3 0.93 3.25 -2.20
CA ALA A 3 -0.09 3.70 -3.17
C ALA A 3 0.53 3.82 -4.58
N ASP A 4 -0.30 4.06 -5.60
CA ASP A 4 0.09 4.48 -6.94
C ASP A 4 1.21 3.59 -7.54
N SER A 5 1.01 2.27 -7.46
CA SER A 5 1.97 1.28 -7.97
C SER A 5 1.90 1.09 -9.47
N HIS A 6 0.75 1.39 -10.09
CA HIS A 6 0.55 1.41 -11.54
C HIS A 6 1.26 0.27 -12.27
N ASP A 7 0.91 -0.96 -11.91
CA ASP A 7 1.44 -2.19 -12.49
C ASP A 7 2.97 -2.38 -12.41
N HIS A 8 3.68 -1.60 -11.59
CA HIS A 8 5.14 -1.71 -11.43
C HIS A 8 5.51 -2.93 -10.55
N LEU A 9 5.44 -4.13 -11.13
CA LEU A 9 5.63 -5.40 -10.43
C LEU A 9 6.97 -5.50 -9.68
N ASP A 10 8.02 -4.94 -10.27
CA ASP A 10 9.34 -4.94 -9.65
C ASP A 10 9.38 -4.15 -8.34
N ASN A 11 8.77 -2.96 -8.31
CA ASN A 11 8.68 -2.19 -7.09
C ASN A 11 7.72 -2.84 -6.10
N LEU A 12 6.65 -3.50 -6.57
CA LEU A 12 5.80 -4.31 -5.70
C LEU A 12 6.60 -5.42 -5.00
N ARG A 13 7.50 -6.13 -5.70
CA ARG A 13 8.39 -7.12 -5.07
C ARG A 13 9.29 -6.48 -4.02
N ARG A 14 9.93 -5.35 -4.34
CA ARG A 14 10.81 -4.63 -3.41
C ARG A 14 10.09 -4.17 -2.14
N ILE A 15 8.87 -3.63 -2.25
CA ILE A 15 8.14 -3.18 -1.06
C ILE A 15 7.67 -4.34 -0.20
N VAL A 16 7.41 -5.51 -0.80
CA VAL A 16 7.07 -6.71 -0.04
C VAL A 16 8.26 -7.14 0.83
N ASP A 17 9.46 -7.19 0.26
CA ASP A 17 10.68 -7.48 1.02
C ASP A 17 10.89 -6.43 2.11
N LEU A 18 10.76 -5.14 1.79
CA LEU A 18 10.90 -4.04 2.73
C LEU A 18 9.92 -4.15 3.91
N PHE A 19 8.63 -4.40 3.65
CA PHE A 19 7.62 -4.53 4.71
C PHE A 19 7.82 -5.79 5.56
N ASN A 20 8.26 -6.90 4.93
CA ASN A 20 8.58 -8.13 5.64
C ASN A 20 9.80 -7.95 6.55
N GLU A 21 10.87 -7.30 6.08
CA GLU A 21 12.07 -6.97 6.86
C GLU A 21 11.75 -6.04 8.03
N ALA A 22 10.88 -5.04 7.78
CA ALA A 22 10.38 -4.14 8.81
C ALA A 22 9.40 -4.81 9.79
N ARG A 23 9.01 -6.06 9.55
CA ARG A 23 8.06 -6.84 10.37
C ARG A 23 6.75 -6.10 10.61
N CYS A 24 6.20 -5.48 9.56
CA CYS A 24 4.93 -4.76 9.68
C CYS A 24 3.80 -5.71 10.10
N ASP A 25 2.98 -5.29 11.06
CA ASP A 25 1.80 -6.06 11.50
C ASP A 25 0.68 -6.05 10.45
N VAL A 26 0.59 -4.98 9.66
CA VAL A 26 -0.39 -4.78 8.59
C VAL A 26 0.16 -3.84 7.52
N VAL A 27 -0.21 -4.06 6.26
CA VAL A 27 0.08 -3.14 5.16
C VAL A 27 -1.19 -2.39 4.77
N LEU A 28 -1.12 -1.05 4.77
CA LEU A 28 -2.20 -0.20 4.25
C LEU A 28 -1.93 0.20 2.80
N PHE A 29 -2.92 0.03 1.94
CA PHE A 29 -2.85 0.27 0.50
C PHE A 29 -3.87 1.33 0.04
N ALA A 30 -3.41 2.47 -0.49
CA ALA A 30 -4.27 3.61 -0.82
C ALA A 30 -4.63 3.73 -2.30
N GLY A 31 -4.80 2.61 -3.00
CA GLY A 31 -5.32 2.58 -4.38
C GLY A 31 -4.25 2.66 -5.47
N ASP A 32 -4.71 2.51 -6.72
CA ASP A 32 -3.89 2.50 -7.94
C ASP A 32 -2.84 1.38 -8.02
N LEU A 33 -3.33 0.16 -7.79
CA LEU A 33 -2.73 -1.10 -8.23
C LEU A 33 -2.94 -1.32 -9.72
N VAL A 34 -4.08 -0.84 -10.26
CA VAL A 34 -4.51 -0.90 -11.67
C VAL A 34 -4.96 -2.30 -12.11
N SER A 35 -4.03 -3.24 -12.31
CA SER A 35 -4.34 -4.53 -12.93
C SER A 35 -4.28 -5.72 -11.97
N THR A 36 -5.04 -6.77 -12.27
CA THR A 36 -5.10 -7.98 -11.44
C THR A 36 -3.79 -8.77 -11.40
N PHE A 37 -2.93 -8.63 -12.41
CA PHE A 37 -1.62 -9.29 -12.43
C PHE A 37 -0.61 -8.66 -11.46
N ALA A 38 -0.94 -7.52 -10.85
CA ALA A 38 -0.14 -6.89 -9.82
C ALA A 38 -0.42 -7.44 -8.40
N VAL A 39 -1.47 -8.27 -8.23
CA VAL A 39 -1.77 -8.95 -6.96
C VAL A 39 -0.77 -10.07 -6.59
N PRO A 40 -0.31 -10.95 -7.50
CA PRO A 40 0.56 -12.08 -7.15
C PRO A 40 1.85 -11.72 -6.37
N PRO A 41 2.62 -10.66 -6.70
CA PRO A 41 3.77 -10.25 -5.88
C PRO A 41 3.42 -10.01 -4.41
N LEU A 42 2.25 -9.42 -4.14
CA LEU A 42 1.78 -9.07 -2.79
C LEU A 42 1.48 -10.31 -1.92
N ARG A 43 1.31 -11.50 -2.52
CA ARG A 43 1.08 -12.76 -1.78
C ARG A 43 2.28 -13.20 -0.95
N LYS A 44 3.47 -12.64 -1.19
CA LYS A 44 4.67 -12.90 -0.41
C LYS A 44 4.75 -12.05 0.88
N LEU A 45 3.77 -11.19 1.17
CA LEU A 45 3.71 -10.48 2.44
C LEU A 45 3.45 -11.45 3.59
N ASN A 46 4.13 -11.23 4.71
CA ASN A 46 3.97 -11.99 5.94
C ASN A 46 2.82 -11.47 6.82
N CYS A 47 2.11 -10.44 6.37
CA CYS A 47 1.03 -9.77 7.08
C CYS A 47 -0.12 -9.39 6.14
N PRO A 48 -1.34 -9.16 6.67
CA PRO A 48 -2.50 -8.82 5.86
C PRO A 48 -2.38 -7.42 5.22
N ILE A 49 -3.08 -7.24 4.10
CA ILE A 49 -3.24 -5.94 3.45
C ILE A 49 -4.65 -5.40 3.67
N LEU A 50 -4.78 -4.13 4.06
CA LEU A 50 -6.06 -3.41 4.10
C LEU A 50 -5.97 -2.24 3.12
N GLY A 51 -6.95 -2.06 2.25
CA GLY A 51 -6.85 -1.00 1.24
C GLY A 51 -8.15 -0.54 0.63
N CYS A 52 -8.07 0.55 -0.11
CA CYS A 52 -9.17 1.05 -0.94
C CYS A 52 -8.84 0.96 -2.42
N PHE A 53 -9.87 1.02 -3.26
CA PHE A 53 -9.70 1.32 -4.67
C PHE A 53 -9.22 2.77 -4.88
N GLY A 54 -8.35 2.94 -5.86
CA GLY A 54 -8.06 4.21 -6.50
C GLY A 54 -8.97 4.50 -7.68
N ASP A 55 -8.66 5.54 -8.44
CA ASP A 55 -9.46 5.95 -9.59
C ASP A 55 -9.09 5.21 -10.89
N ASN A 56 -7.99 4.45 -10.90
CA ASN A 56 -7.52 3.72 -12.09
C ASN A 56 -7.86 2.21 -12.11
N GLU A 57 -8.45 1.63 -11.06
CA GLU A 57 -8.88 0.23 -11.10
C GLU A 57 -10.09 -0.02 -12.02
N GLY A 58 -9.84 -0.56 -13.22
CA GLY A 58 -10.90 -0.97 -14.14
C GLY A 58 -11.56 -2.30 -13.77
N ASN A 59 -10.78 -3.31 -13.34
CA ASN A 59 -11.30 -4.65 -13.02
C ASN A 59 -11.44 -4.89 -11.51
N LYS A 60 -12.32 -4.14 -10.87
CA LYS A 60 -12.62 -4.28 -9.43
C LYS A 60 -13.03 -5.72 -9.03
N PRO A 61 -13.90 -6.44 -9.78
CA PRO A 61 -14.25 -7.82 -9.42
C PRO A 61 -13.05 -8.78 -9.40
N GLY A 62 -12.16 -8.65 -10.38
CA GLY A 62 -10.94 -9.47 -10.44
C GLY A 62 -9.97 -9.15 -9.30
N LEU A 63 -9.84 -7.87 -8.94
CA LEU A 63 -9.02 -7.45 -7.81
C LEU A 63 -9.58 -7.95 -6.48
N LEU A 64 -10.89 -7.85 -6.25
CA LEU A 64 -11.54 -8.42 -5.07
C LEU A 64 -11.29 -9.92 -4.98
N ALA A 65 -11.41 -10.65 -6.09
CA ALA A 65 -11.13 -12.08 -6.12
C ALA A 65 -9.67 -12.39 -5.74
N GLY A 66 -8.71 -11.60 -6.23
CA GLY A 66 -7.30 -11.71 -5.86
C GLY A 66 -7.00 -11.38 -4.40
N PHE A 67 -7.71 -10.39 -3.83
CA PHE A 67 -7.50 -9.93 -2.46
C PHE A 67 -8.04 -10.89 -1.39
N LYS A 68 -9.00 -11.77 -1.71
CA LYS A 68 -9.61 -12.73 -0.77
C LYS A 68 -8.62 -13.54 0.08
N ILE A 69 -7.40 -13.76 -0.43
CA ILE A 69 -6.35 -14.55 0.22
C ILE A 69 -5.26 -13.72 0.90
N ILE A 70 -5.15 -12.42 0.60
CA ILE A 70 -4.08 -11.55 1.11
C ILE A 70 -4.60 -10.43 2.01
N GLY A 71 -5.90 -10.14 2.00
CA GLY A 71 -6.42 -8.99 2.72
C GLY A 71 -7.81 -8.53 2.33
N GLN A 72 -8.08 -7.26 2.58
CA GLN A 72 -9.36 -6.61 2.31
C GLN A 72 -9.18 -5.40 1.40
N LEU A 73 -10.03 -5.29 0.39
CA LEU A 73 -10.10 -4.15 -0.51
C LEU A 73 -11.55 -3.63 -0.52
N ARG A 74 -11.73 -2.31 -0.34
CA ARG A 74 -13.06 -1.67 -0.27
C ARG A 74 -13.12 -0.43 -1.16
N GLU A 75 -14.32 0.08 -1.39
CA GLU A 75 -14.48 1.43 -1.94
C GLU A 75 -14.02 2.48 -0.92
N ALA A 76 -13.44 3.58 -1.41
CA ALA A 76 -13.09 4.72 -0.57
C ALA A 76 -14.34 5.58 -0.25
N PRO A 77 -14.46 6.13 0.97
CA PRO A 77 -13.57 5.99 2.12
C PRO A 77 -13.68 4.60 2.77
N ALA A 78 -12.54 3.93 2.94
CA ALA A 78 -12.45 2.59 3.51
C ALA A 78 -11.96 2.67 4.96
N ALA A 79 -12.88 2.46 5.90
CA ALA A 79 -12.57 2.50 7.33
C ALA A 79 -12.12 1.12 7.85
N TYR A 80 -11.08 1.12 8.67
CA TYR A 80 -10.54 -0.05 9.36
C TYR A 80 -10.13 0.30 10.79
N THR A 81 -10.18 -0.70 11.66
CA THR A 81 -9.59 -0.63 13.00
C THR A 81 -8.45 -1.63 13.05
N LEU A 82 -7.26 -1.16 13.42
CA LEU A 82 -6.08 -2.00 13.59
C LEU A 82 -6.16 -2.77 14.91
N ASP A 83 -5.28 -3.77 15.10
CA ASP A 83 -5.31 -4.64 16.28
C ASP A 83 -5.05 -3.91 17.60
N ASP A 84 -4.32 -2.78 17.55
CA ASP A 84 -4.08 -1.91 18.70
C ASP A 84 -5.24 -0.92 18.99
N GLY A 85 -6.33 -1.00 18.22
CA GLY A 85 -7.50 -0.13 18.32
C GLY A 85 -7.41 1.16 17.50
N THR A 86 -6.28 1.43 16.84
CA THR A 86 -6.10 2.60 15.97
C THR A 86 -7.11 2.57 14.83
N ARG A 87 -7.87 3.65 14.66
CA ARG A 87 -8.86 3.78 13.59
C ARG A 87 -8.24 4.49 12.40
N VAL A 88 -8.21 3.81 11.27
CA VAL A 88 -7.68 4.35 10.02
C VAL A 88 -8.77 4.46 8.98
N VAL A 89 -8.72 5.54 8.21
CA VAL A 89 -9.54 5.69 7.00
C VAL A 89 -8.63 5.82 5.80
N ILE A 90 -8.84 4.96 4.81
CA ILE A 90 -8.07 4.98 3.57
C ILE A 90 -8.96 5.59 2.49
N VAL A 91 -8.46 6.66 1.88
CA VAL A 91 -9.02 7.26 0.67
C VAL A 91 -7.94 7.23 -0.40
N HIS A 92 -8.30 7.20 -1.67
CA HIS A 92 -7.29 7.44 -2.70
C HIS A 92 -7.06 8.95 -2.88
N MET A 93 -8.16 9.70 -2.93
CA MET A 93 -8.19 11.15 -3.10
C MET A 93 -8.74 11.81 -1.84
N GLN A 94 -8.08 12.86 -1.35
CA GLN A 94 -8.51 13.58 -0.14
C GLN A 94 -9.98 14.02 -0.17
N ARG A 95 -10.51 14.37 -1.35
CA ARG A 95 -11.92 14.76 -1.52
C ARG A 95 -12.93 13.66 -1.16
N GLN A 96 -12.53 12.39 -1.19
CA GLN A 96 -13.40 11.26 -0.82
C GLN A 96 -13.72 11.22 0.67
N LEU A 97 -12.99 11.96 1.50
CA LEU A 97 -13.28 12.09 2.93
C LEU A 97 -14.29 13.21 3.25
N ARG A 98 -14.72 13.99 2.25
CA ARG A 98 -15.70 15.06 2.47
C ARG A 98 -17.02 14.48 2.97
N GLY A 99 -17.49 14.97 4.12
CA GLY A 99 -18.73 14.50 4.75
C GLY A 99 -18.60 13.15 5.47
N TYR A 100 -17.38 12.61 5.59
CA TYR A 100 -17.12 11.47 6.46
C TYR A 100 -17.23 11.91 7.92
N ALA A 101 -18.18 11.32 8.66
CA ALA A 101 -18.54 11.74 10.01
C ALA A 101 -18.01 10.82 11.11
N ASP A 102 -17.61 9.60 10.74
CA ASP A 102 -17.12 8.63 11.73
C ASP A 102 -15.73 9.04 12.23
N PRO A 103 -15.44 8.82 13.51
CA PRO A 103 -14.17 9.23 14.10
C PRO A 103 -13.04 8.31 13.63
N PHE A 104 -11.89 8.91 13.34
CA PHE A 104 -10.67 8.22 12.93
C PHE A 104 -9.43 8.93 13.50
N ASP A 105 -8.34 8.19 13.62
CA ASP A 105 -7.08 8.69 14.18
C ASP A 105 -6.08 9.04 13.07
N ALA A 106 -6.12 8.30 11.95
CA ALA A 106 -5.30 8.59 10.78
C ALA A 106 -6.04 8.39 9.44
N ALA A 107 -5.77 9.28 8.49
CA ALA A 107 -6.17 9.18 7.10
C ALA A 107 -4.96 8.84 6.22
N ILE A 108 -5.09 7.82 5.38
CA ILE A 108 -4.07 7.44 4.39
C ILE A 108 -4.61 7.79 3.01
N MET A 109 -3.78 8.43 2.19
CA MET A 109 -4.14 8.88 0.84
C MET A 109 -3.09 8.56 -0.24
N GLY A 110 -3.50 8.56 -1.50
CA GLY A 110 -2.65 8.39 -2.69
C GLY A 110 -2.84 9.53 -3.69
N HIS A 111 -2.94 9.22 -4.98
CA HIS A 111 -3.38 10.07 -6.09
C HIS A 111 -2.49 11.26 -6.48
N THR A 112 -1.87 11.93 -5.51
CA THR A 112 -0.97 13.06 -5.79
C THR A 112 0.45 12.60 -6.12
N HIS A 113 0.77 11.32 -5.86
CA HIS A 113 2.09 10.70 -6.01
C HIS A 113 3.20 11.36 -5.16
N LYS A 114 2.85 12.29 -4.28
CA LYS A 114 3.79 13.07 -3.46
C LYS A 114 3.76 12.61 -2.01
N PRO A 115 4.88 12.11 -1.47
CA PRO A 115 5.03 11.84 -0.04
C PRO A 115 4.63 13.05 0.81
N SER A 116 3.77 12.83 1.80
CA SER A 116 3.44 13.86 2.78
C SER A 116 3.03 13.23 4.11
N VAL A 117 3.30 13.97 5.19
CA VAL A 117 2.78 13.68 6.52
C VAL A 117 2.44 15.01 7.19
N HIS A 118 1.24 15.11 7.75
CA HIS A 118 0.82 16.28 8.51
C HIS A 118 -0.27 15.90 9.51
N ARG A 119 -0.62 16.81 10.40
CA ARG A 119 -1.82 16.73 11.22
C ARG A 119 -2.79 17.81 10.80
N ASP A 120 -4.08 17.53 10.87
CA ASP A 120 -5.11 18.55 10.70
C ASP A 120 -5.42 19.28 12.01
N ASP A 121 -6.39 20.19 11.97
CA ASP A 121 -6.79 21.02 13.12
C ASP A 121 -7.37 20.21 14.27
N GLU A 122 -7.87 18.99 14.01
CA GLU A 122 -8.36 18.05 15.01
C GLU A 122 -7.23 17.15 15.57
N GLY A 123 -6.00 17.34 15.08
CA GLY A 123 -4.83 16.56 15.47
C GLY A 123 -4.74 15.19 14.81
N ARG A 124 -5.62 14.86 13.85
CA ARG A 124 -5.63 13.57 13.15
C ARG A 124 -4.46 13.50 12.19
N LEU A 125 -3.86 12.32 12.07
CA LEU A 125 -2.68 12.12 11.23
C LEU A 125 -3.08 11.92 9.77
N TRP A 126 -2.42 12.60 8.83
CA TRP A 126 -2.65 12.46 7.40
C TRP A 126 -1.36 12.02 6.73
N ILE A 127 -1.41 10.93 5.97
CA ILE A 127 -0.24 10.31 5.37
C ILE A 127 -0.49 10.02 3.89
N ASN A 128 0.40 10.52 3.03
CA ASN A 128 0.55 10.06 1.66
C ASN A 128 1.90 9.34 1.54
N PRO A 129 1.96 8.03 1.18
CA PRO A 129 3.23 7.32 1.04
C PRO A 129 4.03 7.75 -0.21
N GLY A 130 3.42 8.55 -1.09
CA GLY A 130 3.91 8.84 -2.43
C GLY A 130 3.61 7.70 -3.40
N GLU A 131 4.23 7.78 -4.57
CA GLU A 131 4.09 6.74 -5.58
C GLU A 131 5.01 5.55 -5.35
N THR A 132 4.49 4.34 -5.43
CA THR A 132 5.31 3.12 -5.44
C THR A 132 5.94 2.90 -6.81
N SER A 133 5.24 3.31 -7.87
CA SER A 133 5.71 3.17 -9.25
C SER A 133 6.96 4.00 -9.52
N GLY A 134 6.96 5.27 -9.13
CA GLY A 134 7.98 6.22 -9.58
C GLY A 134 7.74 6.75 -11.00
N TRP A 135 6.58 6.50 -11.62
CA TRP A 135 6.31 6.89 -12.99
C TRP A 135 6.17 8.40 -13.19
N THR A 136 5.68 9.11 -12.18
CA THR A 136 5.37 10.54 -12.32
C THR A 136 6.57 11.42 -11.96
N TYR A 137 7.25 11.12 -10.86
CA TYR A 137 8.31 11.96 -10.29
C TYR A 137 9.67 11.27 -10.26
N GLY A 138 9.78 10.03 -10.76
CA GLY A 138 11.04 9.26 -10.73
C GLY A 138 11.48 8.94 -9.30
N LYS A 139 10.57 9.06 -8.34
CA LYS A 139 10.88 9.01 -6.91
C LYS A 139 9.96 7.99 -6.22
N PRO A 140 10.14 6.69 -6.47
CA PRO A 140 9.33 5.65 -5.83
C PRO A 140 9.56 5.57 -4.31
N SER A 141 8.48 5.52 -3.53
CA SER A 141 8.52 5.49 -2.06
C SER A 141 7.35 4.74 -1.44
N VAL A 142 7.52 4.43 -0.16
CA VAL A 142 6.50 3.93 0.77
C VAL A 142 6.57 4.72 2.07
N ALA A 143 5.63 4.48 2.99
CA ALA A 143 5.72 5.01 4.35
C ALA A 143 5.58 3.90 5.40
N LEU A 144 6.40 3.97 6.45
CA LEU A 144 6.31 3.15 7.65
C LEU A 144 5.74 4.01 8.78
N TRP A 145 4.85 3.44 9.59
CA TRP A 145 4.24 4.13 10.72
C TRP A 145 4.25 3.21 11.93
N ASN A 146 4.84 3.69 13.02
CA ASN A 146 4.76 3.06 14.32
C ASN A 146 3.63 3.76 15.10
N THR A 147 2.53 3.04 15.33
CA THR A 147 1.30 3.58 15.95
C THR A 147 1.51 3.97 17.41
N GLU A 148 2.31 3.21 18.16
CA GLU A 148 2.61 3.48 19.57
C GLU A 148 3.34 4.81 19.78
N SER A 149 4.37 5.08 18.99
CA SER A 149 5.17 6.32 19.05
C SER A 149 4.59 7.46 18.21
N GLY A 150 3.70 7.15 17.27
CA GLY A 150 3.21 8.06 16.24
C GLY A 150 4.24 8.46 15.19
N HIS A 151 5.43 7.85 15.15
CA HIS A 151 6.48 8.17 14.19
C HIS A 151 6.14 7.65 12.79
N VAL A 152 6.21 8.52 11.79
CA VAL A 152 6.04 8.18 10.37
C VAL A 152 7.33 8.47 9.63
N GLU A 153 7.77 7.52 8.81
CA GLU A 153 8.96 7.65 7.98
C GLU A 153 8.64 7.29 6.53
N HIS A 154 8.92 8.20 5.59
CA HIS A 154 8.93 7.88 4.17
C HIS A 154 10.23 7.20 3.77
N ARG A 155 10.14 5.98 3.24
CA ARG A 155 11.27 5.19 2.77
C ARG A 155 11.31 5.23 1.24
N ARG A 156 12.50 5.49 0.68
CA ARG A 156 12.76 5.35 -0.76
C ARG A 156 12.80 3.87 -1.12
N ILE A 157 12.22 3.50 -2.26
CA ILE A 157 12.36 2.14 -2.79
C ILE A 157 13.73 2.05 -3.48
N PRO A 158 14.60 1.08 -3.12
CA PRO A 158 15.93 0.96 -3.69
C PRO A 158 15.86 0.31 -5.08
N THR A 159 15.65 1.13 -6.10
CA THR A 159 15.47 0.67 -7.49
C THR A 159 16.77 0.27 -8.18
N GLU A 160 17.91 0.72 -7.64
CA GLU A 160 19.26 0.36 -8.06
C GLU A 160 19.64 -1.09 -7.71
N ILE A 161 18.97 -1.69 -6.73
CA ILE A 161 19.22 -3.07 -6.33
C ILE A 161 18.53 -4.00 -7.35
N PRO A 162 19.28 -4.89 -8.03
CA PRO A 162 18.69 -5.90 -8.89
C PRO A 162 17.75 -6.80 -8.09
N ILE A 163 16.55 -7.01 -8.59
CA ILE A 163 15.64 -8.00 -8.00
C ILE A 163 16.17 -9.39 -8.37
N SER A 164 16.17 -10.33 -7.42
CA SER A 164 16.42 -11.74 -7.74
C SER A 164 15.49 -12.12 -8.89
N THR A 165 16.05 -12.58 -10.01
CA THR A 165 15.23 -12.80 -11.19
C THR A 165 14.15 -13.82 -10.86
N TRP A 166 12.91 -13.49 -11.22
CA TRP A 166 11.76 -14.39 -11.08
C TRP A 166 12.02 -15.75 -11.76
N ASP A 167 12.89 -15.76 -12.78
CA ASP A 167 13.40 -16.96 -13.46
C ASP A 167 14.34 -17.81 -12.61
N ALA A 168 15.20 -17.22 -11.76
CA ALA A 168 16.12 -17.98 -10.91
C ALA A 168 15.35 -18.78 -9.84
N GLU A 169 14.30 -18.18 -9.26
CA GLU A 169 13.45 -18.85 -8.27
C GLU A 169 12.61 -19.99 -8.89
N ARG A 170 12.08 -19.81 -10.10
CA ARG A 170 11.31 -20.89 -10.79
C ARG A 170 12.18 -22.03 -11.31
N ARG A 171 13.38 -21.73 -11.83
CA ARG A 171 14.31 -22.79 -12.30
C ARG A 171 14.86 -23.62 -11.14
N GLY A 172 14.99 -23.04 -9.94
CA GLY A 172 15.32 -23.80 -8.74
C GLY A 172 14.18 -24.71 -8.27
N ALA A 173 12.94 -24.25 -8.38
CA ALA A 173 11.75 -25.01 -7.99
C ALA A 173 11.33 -26.10 -8.99
N SER A 174 11.72 -25.98 -10.27
CA SER A 174 11.45 -27.00 -11.30
C SER A 174 12.55 -28.05 -11.45
N ALA A 175 13.64 -27.96 -10.67
CA ALA A 175 14.75 -28.90 -10.70
C ALA A 175 14.69 -29.96 -9.58
N SER A 176 13.60 -29.96 -8.80
CA SER A 176 13.37 -30.85 -7.65
C SER A 176 12.21 -31.84 -7.84
N ASP A 177 11.75 -32.06 -9.07
CA ASP A 177 10.78 -33.12 -9.43
C ASP A 177 11.39 -34.09 -10.47
#